data_AF-Q1PX99-F1
#
_entry.id   AF-Q1PX99-F1
#
_cell.length_a   1.000
_cell.length_b   1.000
_cell.length_c   1.000
_cell.angle_alpha   90.00
_cell.angle_beta   90.00
_cell.angle_gamma   90.00
#
_symmetry.space_group_name_H-M   'P 1'
#
loop_
_entity.id
_entity.type
_entity.pdbx_description
1 polymer ?
#
loop_
_entity_poly.entity_id
_entity_poly.type
_entity_poly.pdbx_seq_one_letter_code
_entity_poly.pdbx_strand_id
1 'polypeptide(L)'
;MLQKLFINLSPCPPGWHTDPSHSAKLAKLAVDTGVWALKEAVYGEISHTIIPQKFKPVEEYLREQGRFAHLFQPVRQEGVISQIQSFVDRYWKGIQG
;
A
#
# COMPACT_ATOMS: atom_id res chain seq x y z
N MET A 1 -26.59 -16.38 -10.57
CA MET A 1 -25.37 -16.47 -9.74
C MET A 1 -24.58 -15.18 -9.98
N LEU A 2 -24.50 -14.27 -9.02
CA LEU A 2 -23.67 -13.07 -9.19
C LEU A 2 -22.20 -13.51 -9.19
N GLN A 3 -21.48 -13.19 -10.25
CA GLN A 3 -20.03 -13.39 -10.29
C GLN A 3 -19.38 -12.43 -9.29
N LYS A 4 -18.47 -12.95 -8.47
CA LYS A 4 -17.68 -12.16 -7.52
C LYS A 4 -16.26 -12.03 -8.03
N LEU A 5 -15.69 -10.83 -7.96
CA LEU A 5 -14.29 -10.57 -8.25
C LEU A 5 -13.57 -10.21 -6.95
N PHE A 6 -12.45 -10.89 -6.69
CA PHE A 6 -11.57 -10.60 -5.57
C PHE A 6 -10.19 -10.22 -6.11
N ILE A 7 -9.72 -9.01 -5.76
CA ILE A 7 -8.37 -8.55 -6.08
C ILE A 7 -7.55 -8.61 -4.79
N ASN A 8 -6.48 -9.40 -4.78
CA ASN A 8 -5.57 -9.49 -3.64
C ASN A 8 -4.22 -8.83 -3.96
N LEU A 9 -3.60 -8.28 -2.92
CA LEU A 9 -2.19 -7.93 -2.96
C LEU A 9 -1.40 -9.14 -2.46
N SER A 10 -0.60 -9.74 -3.34
CA SER A 10 0.29 -10.85 -2.98
C SER A 10 1.73 -10.38 -3.00
N PRO A 11 2.38 -10.20 -1.84
CA PRO A 11 3.82 -10.01 -1.78
C PRO A 11 4.55 -11.12 -2.53
N CYS A 12 5.52 -10.74 -3.36
CA CYS A 12 6.28 -11.66 -4.20
C CYS A 12 7.75 -11.53 -3.81
N PRO A 13 8.27 -12.34 -2.87
CA PRO A 13 9.65 -12.25 -2.40
C PRO A 13 10.70 -12.18 -3.52
N PRO A 14 10.67 -13.01 -4.58
CA PRO A 14 11.66 -12.91 -5.65
C PRO A 14 11.52 -11.62 -6.46
N GLY A 15 10.30 -11.18 -6.78
CA GLY A 15 10.09 -9.98 -7.59
C GLY A 15 10.27 -8.67 -6.82
N TRP A 16 9.99 -8.68 -5.52
CA TRP A 16 10.07 -7.50 -4.65
C TRP A 16 11.41 -7.41 -3.94
N HIS A 17 12.23 -8.47 -4.03
CA HIS A 17 13.52 -8.62 -3.36
C HIS A 17 13.37 -8.44 -1.85
N THR A 18 12.57 -9.31 -1.23
CA THR A 18 12.27 -9.29 0.22
C THR A 18 12.53 -10.65 0.84
N ASP A 19 12.75 -10.69 2.16
CA ASP A 19 12.77 -11.94 2.91
C ASP A 19 11.40 -12.65 2.79
N PRO A 20 11.33 -13.93 2.41
CA PRO A 20 10.07 -14.67 2.33
C PRO A 20 9.24 -14.63 3.63
N SER A 21 9.89 -14.61 4.80
CA SER A 21 9.25 -14.52 6.11
C SER A 21 8.53 -13.19 6.34
N HIS A 22 8.88 -12.14 5.60
CA HIS A 22 8.26 -10.82 5.72
C HIS A 22 6.95 -10.67 4.94
N SER A 23 6.48 -11.70 4.20
CA SER A 23 5.30 -11.60 3.34
C SER A 23 4.05 -11.09 4.07
N ALA A 24 3.71 -11.68 5.24
CA ALA A 24 2.56 -11.24 6.03
C ALA A 24 2.73 -9.81 6.57
N LYS A 25 3.94 -9.47 7.03
CA LYS A 25 4.30 -8.11 7.49
C LYS A 25 4.13 -7.08 6.37
N LEU A 26 4.59 -7.38 5.15
CA LEU A 26 4.49 -6.50 3.99
C LEU A 26 3.06 -6.28 3.53
N ALA A 27 2.24 -7.35 3.50
CA ALA A 27 0.82 -7.22 3.19
C ALA A 27 0.10 -6.31 4.21
N LYS A 28 0.42 -6.48 5.50
CA LYS A 28 -0.11 -5.59 6.56
C LYS A 28 0.38 -4.16 6.41
N LEU A 29 1.67 -3.94 6.14
CA LEU A 29 2.24 -2.60 5.91
C LEU A 29 1.58 -1.89 4.72
N ALA A 30 1.24 -2.61 3.65
CA ALA A 30 0.54 -2.01 2.51
C ALA A 30 -0.82 -1.42 2.91
N VAL A 31 -1.54 -2.07 3.82
CA VAL A 31 -2.81 -1.57 4.37
C VAL A 31 -2.56 -0.46 5.39
N ASP A 32 -1.66 -0.65 6.35
CA ASP A 32 -1.37 0.31 7.43
C ASP A 32 -0.79 1.64 6.90
N THR A 33 -0.09 1.61 5.77
CA THR A 33 0.41 2.82 5.08
C THR A 33 -0.58 3.41 4.08
N GLY A 34 -1.70 2.72 3.83
CA GLY A 34 -2.73 3.18 2.89
C GLY A 34 -2.40 2.97 1.41
N VAL A 35 -1.25 2.36 1.09
CA VAL A 35 -0.87 2.01 -0.30
C VAL A 35 -1.86 1.03 -0.91
N TRP A 36 -2.42 0.12 -0.11
CA TRP A 36 -3.45 -0.82 -0.52
C TRP A 36 -4.74 -0.63 0.26
N ALA A 37 -5.76 -0.08 -0.39
CA ALA A 37 -7.07 0.13 0.20
C ALA A 37 -7.93 -1.13 0.11
N LEU A 38 -8.32 -1.67 1.26
CA LEU A 38 -9.30 -2.75 1.33
C LEU A 38 -10.70 -2.15 1.19
N LYS A 39 -11.42 -2.55 0.14
CA LYS A 39 -12.75 -2.05 -0.19
C LYS A 39 -13.56 -3.06 -0.98
N GLU A 40 -14.86 -2.89 -0.91
CA GLU A 40 -15.85 -3.66 -1.65
C GLU A 40 -16.67 -2.72 -2.52
N ALA A 41 -17.14 -3.22 -3.66
CA ALA A 41 -18.04 -2.51 -4.55
C ALA A 41 -19.30 -3.35 -4.76
N VAL A 42 -20.45 -2.87 -4.30
CA VAL A 42 -21.73 -3.59 -4.35
C VAL A 42 -22.77 -2.68 -5.00
N TYR A 43 -23.28 -3.08 -6.17
CA TYR A 43 -24.24 -2.30 -6.96
C TYR A 43 -23.79 -0.86 -7.28
N GLY A 44 -22.49 -0.65 -7.47
CA GLY A 44 -21.91 0.67 -7.78
C GLY A 44 -21.45 1.46 -6.54
N GLU A 45 -21.89 1.08 -5.34
CA GLU A 45 -21.48 1.70 -4.08
C GLU A 45 -20.16 1.11 -3.60
N ILE A 46 -19.20 1.96 -3.24
CA ILE A 46 -17.87 1.55 -2.76
C ILE A 46 -17.77 1.84 -1.26
N SER A 47 -17.42 0.81 -0.49
CA SER A 47 -17.14 0.92 0.94
C SER A 47 -15.75 0.39 1.27
N HIS A 48 -14.92 1.20 1.93
CA HIS A 48 -13.64 0.75 2.45
C HIS A 48 -13.86 -0.05 3.73
N THR A 49 -13.37 -1.28 3.75
CA THR A 49 -13.66 -2.24 4.82
C THR A 49 -12.70 -2.12 6.00
N ILE A 50 -11.46 -1.68 5.75
CA ILE A 50 -10.46 -1.41 6.78
C ILE A 50 -9.85 -0.03 6.51
N ILE A 51 -10.06 0.88 7.45
CA ILE A 51 -9.48 2.23 7.45
C ILE A 51 -8.66 2.38 8.73
N PRO A 52 -7.32 2.38 8.66
CA PRO A 52 -6.47 2.68 9.81
C PRO A 52 -6.84 4.03 10.45
N GLN A 53 -6.92 4.09 11.79
CA GLN A 53 -7.15 5.35 12.51
C GLN A 53 -6.02 6.36 12.26
N LYS A 54 -4.80 5.85 12.09
CA LYS A 54 -3.62 6.62 11.73
C LYS A 54 -2.81 5.81 10.72
N PHE A 55 -2.58 6.40 9.55
CA PHE A 55 -1.71 5.81 8.54
C PHE A 55 -0.25 5.94 8.95
N LYS A 56 0.52 4.88 8.68
CA LYS A 56 1.97 4.91 8.72
C LYS A 56 2.52 5.66 7.49
N PRO A 57 3.70 6.29 7.57
CA PRO A 57 4.36 6.83 6.39
C PRO A 57 4.58 5.75 5.32
N VAL A 58 4.34 6.05 4.05
CA VAL A 58 4.52 5.11 2.93
C VAL A 58 5.93 4.54 2.87
N GLU A 59 6.90 5.28 3.38
CA GLU A 59 8.27 4.86 3.50
C GLU A 59 8.46 3.55 4.28
N GLU A 60 7.69 3.32 5.35
CA GLU A 60 7.78 2.07 6.13
C GLU A 60 7.48 0.85 5.25
N TYR A 61 6.59 0.99 4.26
CA TYR A 61 6.32 -0.05 3.27
C TYR A 61 7.40 -0.11 2.20
N LEU A 62 7.83 1.04 1.65
CA LEU A 62 8.78 1.11 0.54
C LEU A 62 10.17 0.57 0.93
N ARG A 63 10.67 0.88 2.13
CA ARG A 63 12.03 0.54 2.56
C ARG A 63 12.26 -0.97 2.73
N GLU A 64 11.20 -1.72 2.99
CA GLU A 64 11.25 -3.17 3.18
C GLU A 64 11.39 -3.96 1.85
N GLN A 65 11.39 -3.26 0.70
CA GLN A 65 11.37 -3.88 -0.63
C GLN A 65 12.57 -3.46 -1.47
N GLY A 66 13.39 -4.42 -1.90
CA GLY A 66 14.56 -4.13 -2.75
C GLY A 66 14.20 -3.51 -4.11
N ARG A 67 12.98 -3.75 -4.64
CA ARG A 67 12.51 -3.04 -5.86
C ARG A 67 12.45 -1.51 -5.72
N PHE A 68 12.43 -0.98 -4.50
CA PHE A 68 12.46 0.45 -4.20
C PHE A 68 13.79 0.94 -3.61
N ALA A 69 14.83 0.10 -3.58
CA ALA A 69 16.13 0.44 -2.97
C ALA A 69 16.74 1.72 -3.57
N HIS A 70 16.55 1.95 -4.87
CA HIS A 70 17.03 3.14 -5.59
C HIS A 70 16.41 4.46 -5.10
N LEU A 71 15.29 4.43 -4.38
CA LEU A 71 14.71 5.63 -3.75
C LEU A 71 15.49 6.05 -2.50
N PHE A 72 16.26 5.15 -1.91
CA PHE A 72 16.93 5.37 -0.64
C PHE A 72 18.45 5.47 -0.76
N GLN A 73 19.04 4.89 -1.81
CA GLN A 73 20.49 4.82 -2.02
C GLN A 73 20.86 4.96 -3.50
N PRO A 74 22.05 5.52 -3.82
CA PRO A 74 23.03 6.09 -2.88
C PRO A 74 22.62 7.46 -2.33
N VAL A 75 21.75 8.18 -3.05
CA VAL A 75 21.14 9.43 -2.59
C VAL A 75 19.65 9.20 -2.43
N ARG A 76 19.12 9.62 -1.29
CA ARG A 76 17.71 9.48 -0.98
C ARG A 76 16.87 10.46 -1.80
N GLN A 77 15.86 9.93 -2.50
CA GLN A 77 14.98 10.68 -3.39
C GLN A 77 13.76 11.25 -2.64
N GLU A 78 13.99 12.22 -1.76
CA GLU A 78 12.93 12.79 -0.89
C GLU A 78 11.71 13.30 -1.69
N GLY A 79 11.94 13.95 -2.83
CA GLY A 79 10.86 14.47 -3.66
C GLY A 79 9.94 13.36 -4.18
N VAL A 80 10.49 12.22 -4.57
CA VAL A 80 9.71 11.07 -5.08
C VAL A 80 8.95 10.40 -3.94
N ILE A 81 9.59 10.18 -2.79
CA ILE A 81 8.94 9.58 -1.60
C ILE A 81 7.78 10.48 -1.14
N SER A 82 7.98 11.79 -1.10
CA SER A 82 6.94 12.77 -0.74
C SER A 82 5.79 12.80 -1.76
N GLN A 83 6.08 12.66 -3.05
CA GLN A 83 5.06 12.53 -4.08
C GLN A 83 4.21 11.26 -3.88
N ILE A 84 4.84 10.11 -3.61
CA ILE A 84 4.13 8.85 -3.32
C ILE A 84 3.21 9.03 -2.09
N GLN A 85 3.73 9.62 -1.01
CA GLN A 85 2.93 9.92 0.19
C GLN A 85 1.73 10.80 -0.17
N SER A 86 1.96 11.87 -0.94
CA SER A 86 0.90 12.80 -1.36
C SER A 86 -0.18 12.13 -2.21
N PHE A 87 0.17 11.15 -3.04
CA PHE A 87 -0.80 10.37 -3.81
C PHE A 87 -1.69 9.51 -2.89
N VAL A 88 -1.08 8.84 -1.92
CA VAL A 88 -1.82 8.05 -0.92
C VAL A 88 -2.71 8.96 -0.07
N ASP A 89 -2.17 10.06 0.45
CA ASP A 89 -2.92 11.01 1.27
C ASP A 89 -4.12 11.60 0.51
N ARG A 90 -3.94 11.93 -0.77
CA ARG A 90 -5.01 12.46 -1.61
C ARG A 90 -6.14 11.45 -1.81
N TYR A 91 -5.81 10.17 -2.00
CA TYR A 91 -6.81 9.11 -2.12
C TYR A 91 -7.65 9.04 -0.84
N TRP A 92 -7.01 9.01 0.34
CA TRP A 92 -7.70 8.85 1.62
C TRP A 92 -8.43 10.12 2.08
N LYS A 93 -7.97 11.32 1.70
CA LYS A 93 -8.66 12.58 1.99
C LYS A 93 -10.09 12.62 1.40
N GLY A 94 -10.30 11.98 0.25
CA GLY A 94 -11.63 11.89 -0.37
C GLY A 94 -12.58 10.87 0.28
N ILE A 95 -12.06 10.04 1.19
CA ILE A 95 -12.81 8.98 1.87
C ILE A 95 -13.07 9.32 3.33
N GLN A 96 -12.17 10.08 3.97
CA GLN A 96 -12.31 10.53 5.36
C GLN A 96 -13.22 11.77 5.52
N GLY A 97 -14.22 11.91 4.65
CA GLY A 97 -15.25 12.97 4.70
C GLY A 97 -16.49 12.53 5.46
#